data_AF-A0A6J6EFR8-F1
#
_entry.id   AF-A0A6J6EFR8-F1
#
_cell.length_a   1.000
_cell.length_b   1.000
_cell.length_c   1.000
_cell.angle_alpha   90.00
_cell.angle_beta   90.00
_cell.angle_gamma   90.00
#
_symmetry.space_group_name_H-M   'P 1'
#
loop_
_entity.id
_entity.type
_entity.pdbx_description
1 polymer ?
#
loop_
_entity_poly.entity_id
_entity_poly.type
_entity_poly.pdbx_seq_one_letter_code
_entity_poly.pdbx_strand_id
1 'polypeptide(L)'
;MVPAMIVFFSELNVVAKGTSVAVIIPTSIMGTWRNWKADNIDLKVAAIVGFGGIVSAVAGGVIADHMSEDLSNILFASLVLVVAARMIFDLRRDTSR
;
A
#
# COMPACT_ATOMS: atom_id res chain seq x y z
N MET A 1 -5.74 -3.50 -5.29
CA MET A 1 -6.67 -4.65 -5.28
C MET A 1 -8.00 -4.33 -4.59
N VAL A 2 -7.97 -3.57 -3.49
CA VAL A 2 -9.16 -3.26 -2.68
C VAL A 2 -10.41 -2.83 -3.47
N PRO A 3 -10.39 -1.83 -4.38
CA PRO A 3 -11.62 -1.41 -5.08
C PRO A 3 -12.19 -2.53 -5.96
N ALA A 4 -11.31 -3.33 -6.57
CA ALA A 4 -11.74 -4.46 -7.39
C ALA A 4 -12.43 -5.54 -6.55
N MET A 5 -11.91 -5.84 -5.35
CA MET A 5 -12.53 -6.81 -4.44
C MET A 5 -13.91 -6.35 -3.96
N ILE A 6 -14.05 -5.07 -3.62
CA ILE A 6 -15.33 -4.52 -3.14
C ILE A 6 -16.36 -4.50 -4.28
N VAL A 7 -15.98 -4.00 -5.46
CA VAL A 7 -16.92 -3.78 -6.57
C VAL A 7 -17.24 -5.07 -7.34
N PHE A 8 -16.23 -5.90 -7.64
CA PHE A 8 -16.43 -7.09 -8.47
C PHE A 8 -16.70 -8.36 -7.65
N PHE A 9 -16.20 -8.44 -6.43
CA PHE A 9 -16.34 -9.63 -5.57
C PHE A 9 -17.26 -9.40 -4.36
N SER A 10 -17.82 -8.19 -4.20
CA SER A 10 -18.74 -7.84 -3.10
C SER A 10 -18.18 -8.14 -1.70
N GLU A 11 -16.86 -8.06 -1.55
CA GLU A 11 -16.16 -8.34 -0.29
C GLU A 11 -16.32 -7.20 0.72
N LEU A 12 -16.31 -7.56 2.01
CA LEU A 12 -16.33 -6.59 3.10
C LEU A 12 -15.10 -5.67 3.05
N ASN A 13 -15.29 -4.38 3.32
CA ASN A 13 -14.23 -3.38 3.24
C ASN A 13 -12.98 -3.75 4.06
N VAL A 14 -13.19 -4.24 5.28
CA VAL A 14 -12.10 -4.64 6.20
C VAL A 14 -11.32 -5.84 5.65
N VAL A 15 -12.02 -6.83 5.08
CA VAL A 15 -11.40 -8.03 4.50
C VAL A 15 -10.62 -7.65 3.24
N ALA A 16 -11.24 -6.88 2.33
CA ALA A 16 -10.59 -6.43 1.10
C ALA A 16 -9.30 -5.63 1.37
N LYS A 17 -9.33 -4.72 2.37
CA LYS A 17 -8.15 -3.95 2.81
C LYS A 17 -7.06 -4.88 3.35
N GLY A 18 -7.41 -5.81 4.26
CA GLY A 18 -6.47 -6.76 4.87
C GLY A 18 -5.84 -7.71 3.85
N THR A 19 -6.66 -8.33 2.99
CA THR A 19 -6.17 -9.24 1.94
C THR A 19 -5.24 -8.52 0.97
N SER A 20 -5.56 -7.29 0.58
CA SER A 20 -4.69 -6.50 -0.29
C SER A 20 -3.30 -6.27 0.33
N VAL A 21 -3.21 -6.04 1.65
CA VAL A 21 -1.92 -5.91 2.35
C VAL A 21 -1.21 -7.27 2.47
N ALA A 22 -1.95 -8.35 2.74
CA ALA A 22 -1.38 -9.69 2.80
C ALA A 22 -0.70 -10.08 1.48
N VAL A 23 -1.30 -9.74 0.33
CA VAL A 23 -0.72 -9.98 -1.00
C VAL A 23 0.57 -9.18 -1.23
N ILE A 24 0.75 -8.02 -0.58
CA ILE A 24 1.97 -7.21 -0.72
C ILE A 24 3.20 -7.98 -0.21
N ILE A 25 3.06 -8.87 0.79
CA ILE A 25 4.19 -9.60 1.38
C ILE A 25 4.90 -10.48 0.33
N PRO A 26 4.26 -11.48 -0.31
CA PRO A 26 4.93 -12.33 -1.29
C PRO A 26 5.39 -11.53 -2.51
N THR A 27 4.64 -10.52 -2.96
CA THR A 27 5.05 -9.70 -4.10
C THR A 27 6.28 -8.85 -3.79
N SER A 28 6.39 -8.33 -2.56
CA SER A 28 7.55 -7.53 -2.14
C SER A 28 8.78 -8.40 -1.97
N ILE A 29 8.64 -9.63 -1.47
CA ILE A 29 9.74 -10.60 -1.41
C ILE A 29 10.28 -10.88 -2.81
N MET A 30 9.40 -11.22 -3.76
CA MET A 30 9.80 -11.48 -5.15
C MET A 30 10.41 -10.24 -5.82
N GLY A 31 9.83 -9.06 -5.59
CA GLY A 31 10.34 -7.79 -6.09
C GLY A 31 11.74 -7.45 -5.54
N THR A 32 11.94 -7.67 -4.24
CA THR A 32 13.23 -7.49 -3.55
C THR A 32 14.25 -8.48 -4.10
N TRP A 33 13.91 -9.76 -4.22
CA TRP A 33 14.84 -10.75 -4.76
C TRP A 33 15.27 -10.43 -6.19
N ARG A 34 14.33 -10.02 -7.04
CA ARG A 34 14.62 -9.63 -8.42
C ARG A 34 15.55 -8.40 -8.50
N ASN A 35 15.31 -7.38 -7.69
CA ASN A 35 16.13 -6.18 -7.68
C ASN A 35 17.50 -6.42 -7.02
N TRP A 36 17.58 -7.32 -6.04
CA TRP A 36 18.84 -7.70 -5.43
C TRP A 36 19.77 -8.37 -6.44
N LYS A 37 19.23 -9.26 -7.27
CA LYS A 37 19.99 -9.91 -8.35
C LYS A 37 20.47 -8.93 -9.44
N ALA A 38 19.84 -7.75 -9.53
CA ALA A 38 20.19 -6.71 -10.48
C ALA A 38 21.12 -5.63 -9.89
N ASP A 39 21.70 -5.87 -8.69
CA ASP A 39 22.53 -4.92 -7.94
C ASP A 39 21.86 -3.56 -7.66
N ASN A 40 20.53 -3.52 -7.66
CA ASN A 40 19.72 -2.31 -7.49
C ASN A 40 19.20 -2.15 -6.05
N ILE A 41 19.82 -2.79 -5.06
CA ILE A 41 19.35 -2.74 -3.66
C ILE A 41 20.46 -2.28 -2.72
N ASP A 42 20.17 -1.20 -2.00
CA ASP A 42 20.83 -0.85 -0.75
C ASP A 42 20.10 -1.53 0.41
N LEU A 43 20.70 -2.58 0.97
CA LEU A 43 20.12 -3.36 2.07
C LEU A 43 19.96 -2.55 3.35
N LYS A 44 20.80 -1.53 3.59
CA LYS A 44 20.72 -0.70 4.79
C LYS A 44 19.49 0.21 4.71
N VAL A 45 19.28 0.86 3.57
CA VAL A 45 18.08 1.67 3.33
C VAL A 45 16.84 0.80 3.35
N ALA A 46 16.86 -0.36 2.69
CA ALA A 46 15.75 -1.30 2.68
C ALA A 46 15.35 -1.76 4.09
N ALA A 47 16.33 -2.04 4.97
CA ALA A 47 16.07 -2.43 6.34
C ALA A 47 15.43 -1.29 7.17
N ILE A 48 15.96 -0.06 7.06
CA ILE A 48 15.42 1.10 7.78
C ILE A 48 13.98 1.40 7.34
N VAL A 49 13.75 1.46 6.03
CA VAL A 49 12.42 1.74 5.46
C VAL A 49 11.45 0.60 5.75
N GLY A 50 11.91 -0.65 5.61
CA GLY A 50 11.11 -1.84 5.91
C GLY A 50 10.68 -1.89 7.38
N PHE A 51 11.60 -1.67 8.31
CA PHE A 51 11.27 -1.65 9.74
C PHE A 51 10.33 -0.51 10.10
N GLY A 52 10.57 0.70 9.58
CA GLY A 52 9.65 1.83 9.76
C GLY A 52 8.25 1.56 9.19
N GLY A 53 8.19 0.89 8.03
CA GLY A 53 6.96 0.42 7.42
C GLY A 53 6.19 -0.59 8.29
N ILE A 54 6.89 -1.57 8.88
CA ILE A 54 6.26 -2.57 9.78
C ILE A 54 5.69 -1.87 11.03
N VAL A 55 6.48 -1.03 11.69
CA VAL A 55 6.05 -0.34 12.92
C VAL A 55 4.83 0.54 12.65
N SER A 56 4.86 1.32 11.56
CA SER A 56 3.74 2.19 11.18
C SER A 56 2.50 1.40 10.74
N ALA A 57 2.66 0.28 10.03
CA ALA A 57 1.53 -0.57 9.63
C ALA A 57 0.84 -1.20 10.85
N VAL A 58 1.61 -1.71 11.83
CA VAL A 58 1.05 -2.27 13.07
C VAL A 58 0.35 -1.19 13.89
N ALA A 59 1.01 -0.05 14.12
CA ALA A 59 0.41 1.06 14.86
C ALA A 59 -0.86 1.59 14.17
N GLY A 60 -0.82 1.74 12.85
CA GLY A 60 -1.97 2.14 12.04
C GLY A 60 -3.12 1.14 12.11
N GLY A 61 -2.82 -0.17 12.13
CA GLY A 61 -3.80 -1.24 12.29
C GLY A 61 -4.50 -1.17 13.65
N VAL A 62 -3.74 -1.03 14.74
CA VAL A 62 -4.30 -0.88 16.10
C VAL A 62 -5.19 0.36 16.21
N ILE A 63 -4.80 1.47 15.60
CA ILE A 63 -5.61 2.69 15.54
C ILE A 63 -6.88 2.44 14.71
N ALA A 64 -6.77 1.75 13.58
CA ALA A 64 -7.89 1.46 12.69
C ALA A 64 -8.93 0.55 13.33
N ASP A 65 -8.54 -0.36 14.23
CA ASP A 65 -9.48 -1.23 14.98
C ASP A 65 -10.42 -0.43 15.89
N HIS A 66 -10.04 0.79 16.28
CA HIS A 66 -10.85 1.68 17.11
C HIS A 66 -11.69 2.69 16.29
N MET A 67 -11.61 2.64 14.95
CA MET A 67 -12.35 3.54 14.07
C MET A 67 -13.73 2.96 13.71
N SER A 68 -14.71 3.84 13.49
CA SER A 68 -15.96 3.43 12.85
C SER A 68 -15.70 3.00 11.40
N GLU A 69 -16.54 2.10 10.90
CA GLU A 69 -16.42 1.59 9.53
C GLU A 69 -16.48 2.73 8.49
N ASP A 70 -17.40 3.69 8.68
CA ASP A 70 -17.54 4.86 7.80
C ASP A 70 -16.25 5.69 7.76
N LEU A 71 -15.64 5.97 8.91
CA LEU A 71 -14.41 6.75 8.99
C LEU A 71 -13.26 6.02 8.30
N SER A 72 -13.11 4.72 8.56
CA SER A 72 -12.09 3.87 7.90
C SER A 72 -12.26 3.86 6.38
N ASN A 73 -13.50 3.82 5.90
CA ASN A 73 -13.81 3.81 4.47
C ASN A 73 -13.54 5.17 3.82
N ILE A 74 -13.92 6.27 4.47
CA ILE A 74 -13.64 7.64 3.98
C ILE A 74 -12.13 7.90 3.92
N LEU A 75 -11.38 7.51 4.95
CA LEU A 75 -9.92 7.66 4.98
C LEU A 75 -9.24 6.81 3.90
N PHE A 76 -9.74 5.59 3.67
CA PHE A 76 -9.21 4.75 2.60
C PHE A 76 -9.52 5.32 1.21
N ALA A 77 -10.75 5.80 1.01
CA ALA A 77 -11.16 6.43 -0.26
C ALA A 77 -10.33 7.69 -0.55
N SER A 78 -10.10 8.54 0.46
CA SER A 78 -9.27 9.74 0.31
C SER A 78 -7.82 9.39 0.00
N LEU A 79 -7.25 8.37 0.66
CA LEU A 79 -5.91 7.86 0.36
C LEU A 79 -5.80 7.45 -1.11
N VAL A 80 -6.75 6.66 -1.62
CA VAL A 80 -6.74 6.20 -3.01
C VAL A 80 -6.85 7.38 -3.98
N LEU A 81 -7.71 8.37 -3.71
CA LEU A 81 -7.84 9.57 -4.53
C LEU A 81 -6.54 10.39 -4.55
N VAL A 82 -5.88 10.56 -3.39
CA VAL A 82 -4.59 11.26 -3.29
C VAL A 82 -3.51 10.52 -4.08
N VAL A 83 -3.42 9.20 -3.95
CA VAL A 83 -2.46 8.38 -4.71
C VAL A 83 -2.72 8.48 -6.21
N ALA A 84 -3.99 8.39 -6.64
CA ALA A 84 -4.37 8.54 -8.03
C ALA A 84 -4.00 9.93 -8.58
N ALA A 85 -4.30 11.00 -7.84
CA ALA A 85 -3.93 12.35 -8.21
C ALA A 85 -2.41 12.51 -8.31
N ARG A 86 -1.65 12.00 -7.33
CA ARG A 86 -0.18 12.01 -7.34
C ARG A 86 0.37 11.30 -8.57
N MET A 87 -0.12 10.10 -8.89
CA MET A 87 0.32 9.37 -10.09
C MET A 87 0.08 10.17 -11.37
N ILE A 88 -1.09 10.82 -11.50
CA ILE A 88 -1.40 11.69 -12.65
C ILE A 88 -0.43 12.87 -12.72
N PHE A 89 -0.09 13.50 -11.59
CA PHE A 89 0.87 14.60 -11.56
C PHE A 89 2.30 14.16 -11.88
N ASP A 90 2.73 12.99 -11.38
CA ASP A 90 4.06 12.43 -11.65
C ASP A 90 4.21 12.08 -13.15
N LEU A 91 3.17 11.49 -13.77
CA LEU A 91 3.10 11.26 -15.22
C LEU A 91 3.27 12.54 -16.05
N ARG A 92 2.64 13.63 -15.62
CA ARG A 92 2.77 14.95 -16.29
C ARG A 92 4.16 15.56 -16.12
N ARG A 93 4.87 15.25 -15.03
CA ARG A 93 6.23 15.74 -14.78
C ARG A 93 7.28 15.02 -15.62
N ASP A 94 7.18 13.70 -15.77
CA ASP A 94 8.13 12.93 -16.57
C ASP A 94 8.00 13.19 -18.07
N THR A 95 6.81 13.57 -18.56
CA THR A 95 6.62 13.98 -19.96
C THR A 95 7.31 15.32 -20.29
N SER A 96 7.75 16.07 -19.28
CA SER A 96 8.34 17.41 -19.44
C SER A 96 9.88 17.44 -19.27
N ARG A 97 10.55 16.28 -19.29
CA ARG A 97 12.01 16.11 -19.33
C ARG A 97 12.43 15.28 -20.53
#